data_AF-A0A7X7ISA8-F1
#
_entry.id   AF-A0A7X7ISA8-F1
#
_cell.length_a   1.000
_cell.length_b   1.000
_cell.length_c   1.000
_cell.angle_alpha   90.00
_cell.angle_beta   90.00
_cell.angle_gamma   90.00
#
_symmetry.space_group_name_H-M   'P 1'
#
loop_
_entity.id
_entity.type
_entity.pdbx_description
1 polymer ?
#
loop_
_entity_poly.entity_id
_entity_poly.type
_entity_poly.pdbx_seq_one_letter_code
_entity_poly.pdbx_strand_id
1 'polypeptide(L)'
;MLFPRFWHGMGMGAYLRLLQQNHWAVAPRRWPTAASIGVVSAINSKYWLLQELFLGSKIRRTQIEQQPIFILGHWRSGTTLLHEMLVLDQRHTCPDNYSCFAPNHFVLTGGLFPRMLWFLMPSHRPMDNMKLGWYTPQEDEFALCNMGLPSPYLTIAFPNRPPQNEAYFDLESIPPAELARWKERFTWFIKCLTAKHPGRVV
;
A
#
# COMPACT_ATOMS: atom_id res chain seq x y z
N MET A 1 1.46 22.06 -9.37
CA MET A 1 1.62 20.68 -9.90
C MET A 1 0.84 19.72 -9.04
N LEU A 2 -0.05 18.92 -9.64
CA LEU A 2 -0.78 17.86 -8.95
C LEU A 2 0.15 16.63 -8.85
N PHE A 3 1.00 16.58 -7.82
CA PHE A 3 1.81 15.40 -7.56
C PHE A 3 0.95 14.29 -6.94
N PRO A 4 1.04 13.04 -7.42
CA PRO A 4 0.35 11.92 -6.81
C PRO A 4 0.72 11.83 -5.33
N ARG A 5 -0.31 11.78 -4.49
CA ARG A 5 -0.18 11.50 -3.06
C ARG A 5 -0.38 10.02 -2.83
N PHE A 6 0.17 9.51 -1.73
CA PHE A 6 0.01 8.13 -1.32
C PHE A 6 -1.47 7.66 -1.34
N TRP A 7 -2.38 8.53 -0.90
CA TRP A 7 -3.83 8.32 -0.87
C TRP A 7 -4.48 8.07 -2.24
N HIS A 8 -3.82 8.41 -3.35
CA HIS A 8 -4.34 8.09 -4.69
C HIS A 8 -4.35 6.58 -4.95
N GLY A 9 -3.70 5.78 -4.10
CA GLY A 9 -3.76 4.32 -4.16
C GLY A 9 -5.00 3.67 -3.54
N MET A 10 -5.81 4.44 -2.81
CA MET A 10 -6.99 3.94 -2.13
C MET A 10 -8.05 3.43 -3.12
N GLY A 11 -8.80 2.40 -2.71
CA GLY A 11 -10.09 2.10 -3.32
C GLY A 11 -11.17 3.10 -2.85
N MET A 12 -12.28 3.20 -3.57
CA MET A 12 -13.36 4.15 -3.28
C MET A 12 -13.92 3.96 -1.86
N GLY A 13 -14.10 2.72 -1.41
CA GLY A 13 -14.58 2.44 -0.05
C GLY A 13 -13.62 2.91 1.04
N ALA A 14 -12.31 2.76 0.84
CA ALA A 14 -11.30 3.24 1.78
C ALA A 14 -11.27 4.77 1.82
N TYR A 15 -11.33 5.41 0.65
CA TYR A 15 -11.34 6.86 0.52
C TYR A 15 -12.58 7.51 1.14
N LEU A 16 -13.77 6.97 0.89
CA LEU A 16 -15.01 7.48 1.49
C LEU A 16 -15.01 7.30 3.01
N ARG A 17 -14.50 6.17 3.51
CA ARG A 17 -14.36 5.94 4.96
C ARG A 17 -13.40 6.95 5.59
N LEU A 18 -12.27 7.23 4.95
CA LEU A 18 -11.30 8.24 5.39
C LEU A 18 -11.98 9.62 5.51
N LEU A 19 -12.74 10.04 4.48
CA LEU A 19 -13.47 11.30 4.52
C LEU A 19 -14.53 11.32 5.62
N GLN A 20 -15.32 10.25 5.74
CA GLN A 20 -16.39 10.13 6.73
C GLN A 20 -15.86 10.17 8.17
N GLN A 21 -14.80 9.42 8.48
CA GLN A 21 -14.14 9.42 9.79
C GLN A 21 -13.61 10.79 10.18
N ASN A 22 -13.27 11.62 9.20
CA ASN A 22 -12.77 12.97 9.40
C ASN A 22 -13.85 14.05 9.22
N HIS A 23 -15.13 13.65 9.17
CA HIS A 23 -16.29 14.52 8.99
C HIS A 23 -16.19 15.43 7.77
N TRP A 24 -15.58 14.95 6.69
CA TRP A 24 -15.39 15.70 5.45
C TRP A 24 -14.66 17.05 5.64
N ALA A 25 -13.85 17.16 6.70
CA ALA A 25 -13.13 18.39 7.06
C ALA A 25 -11.91 18.66 6.16
N VAL A 26 -12.15 18.68 4.84
CA VAL A 26 -11.16 19.01 3.82
C VAL A 26 -11.02 20.53 3.76
N ALA A 27 -9.81 21.04 3.99
CA ALA A 27 -9.55 22.47 3.88
C ALA A 27 -9.92 22.98 2.45
N PRO A 28 -10.51 24.17 2.29
CA PRO A 28 -11.00 24.65 0.99
C PRO A 28 -9.96 24.55 -0.15
N ARG A 29 -8.70 24.91 0.15
CA ARG A 29 -7.57 24.84 -0.80
C ARG A 29 -7.16 23.42 -1.20
N ARG A 30 -7.62 22.39 -0.49
CA ARG A 30 -7.29 20.97 -0.70
C ARG A 30 -8.36 20.21 -1.49
N TRP A 31 -9.53 20.80 -1.76
CA TRP A 31 -10.57 20.17 -2.57
C TRP A 31 -10.10 19.65 -3.93
N PRO A 32 -9.23 20.35 -4.70
CA PRO A 32 -8.71 19.80 -5.95
C PRO A 32 -7.94 18.48 -5.76
N THR A 33 -7.17 18.36 -4.66
CA THR A 33 -6.47 17.12 -4.32
C THR A 33 -7.44 16.03 -3.84
N ALA A 34 -8.45 16.38 -3.05
CA ALA A 34 -9.48 15.43 -2.65
C ALA A 34 -10.26 14.90 -3.87
N ALA A 35 -10.66 15.78 -4.78
CA ALA A 35 -11.33 15.39 -6.02
C ALA A 35 -10.46 14.46 -6.88
N SER A 36 -9.16 14.76 -7.02
CA SER A 36 -8.24 13.88 -7.78
C SER A 36 -8.08 12.51 -7.13
N ILE A 37 -7.98 12.45 -5.79
CA ILE A 37 -7.96 11.18 -5.05
C ILE A 37 -9.25 10.40 -5.30
N GLY A 38 -10.42 11.06 -5.29
CA GLY A 38 -11.70 10.42 -5.57
C GLY A 38 -11.79 9.82 -6.97
N VAL A 39 -11.35 10.56 -7.99
CA VAL A 39 -11.30 10.07 -9.38
C VAL A 39 -10.39 8.85 -9.50
N VAL A 40 -9.18 8.93 -8.95
CA VAL A 40 -8.24 7.79 -9.00
C VAL A 40 -8.76 6.61 -8.16
N SER A 41 -9.43 6.87 -7.04
CA SER A 41 -10.04 5.81 -6.23
C SER A 41 -11.14 5.05 -6.97
N ALA A 42 -11.92 5.72 -7.82
CA ALA A 42 -12.88 5.08 -8.71
C ALA A 42 -12.18 4.17 -9.72
N ILE A 43 -11.10 4.67 -10.33
CA ILE A 43 -10.26 3.91 -11.27
C ILE A 43 -9.67 2.68 -10.58
N ASN A 44 -9.10 2.82 -9.39
CA ASN A 44 -8.53 1.72 -8.62
C ASN A 44 -9.59 0.67 -8.28
N SER A 45 -10.80 1.09 -7.93
CA SER A 45 -11.92 0.17 -7.62
C SER A 45 -12.37 -0.61 -8.84
N LYS A 46 -12.41 0.04 -10.01
CA LYS A 46 -12.66 -0.64 -11.30
C LYS A 46 -11.61 -1.70 -11.58
N TYR A 47 -10.31 -1.36 -11.46
CA TYR A 47 -9.24 -2.33 -11.71
C TYR A 47 -9.13 -3.41 -10.64
N TRP A 48 -9.50 -3.12 -9.40
CA TRP A 48 -9.67 -4.11 -8.35
C TRP A 48 -10.70 -5.15 -8.75
N LEU A 49 -11.89 -4.72 -9.20
CA LEU A 49 -12.93 -5.63 -9.66
C LEU A 49 -12.46 -6.48 -10.85
N LEU A 50 -11.74 -5.90 -11.80
CA LEU A 50 -11.18 -6.64 -12.93
C LEU A 50 -10.12 -7.66 -12.47
N GLN A 51 -9.22 -7.29 -11.55
CA GLN A 51 -8.25 -8.22 -10.98
C GLN A 51 -8.95 -9.36 -10.23
N GLU A 52 -9.97 -9.04 -9.44
CA GLU A 52 -10.76 -10.01 -8.69
C GLU A 52 -11.47 -11.00 -9.63
N LEU A 53 -12.06 -10.49 -10.72
CA LEU A 53 -12.77 -11.29 -11.73
C LEU A 53 -11.81 -12.23 -12.49
N PHE A 54 -10.68 -11.73 -12.97
CA PHE A 54 -9.79 -12.50 -13.84
C PHE A 54 -8.73 -13.31 -13.09
N LEU A 55 -8.25 -12.80 -11.94
CA LEU A 55 -7.10 -13.33 -11.22
C LEU A 55 -7.42 -13.71 -9.78
N GLY A 56 -8.57 -13.33 -9.23
CA GLY A 56 -8.90 -13.56 -7.81
C GLY A 56 -8.86 -15.04 -7.43
N SER A 57 -9.38 -15.93 -8.27
CA SER A 57 -9.29 -17.40 -8.04
C SER A 57 -7.86 -17.93 -8.07
N LYS A 58 -7.01 -17.39 -8.97
CA LYS A 58 -5.58 -17.74 -9.02
C LYS A 58 -4.88 -17.29 -7.74
N ILE A 59 -5.07 -16.04 -7.34
CA ILE A 59 -4.49 -15.44 -6.13
C ILE A 59 -4.94 -16.20 -4.87
N ARG A 60 -6.22 -16.53 -4.73
CA ARG A 60 -6.72 -17.31 -3.58
C ARG A 60 -6.03 -18.66 -3.43
N ARG A 61 -5.77 -19.34 -4.56
CA ARG A 61 -5.13 -20.65 -4.63
C ARG A 61 -3.61 -20.60 -4.50
N THR A 62 -2.99 -19.43 -4.65
CA THR A 62 -1.55 -19.25 -4.43
C THR A 62 -1.19 -19.66 -3.02
N GLN A 63 -0.26 -20.61 -2.92
CA GLN A 63 0.32 -21.07 -1.66
C GLN A 63 1.54 -20.23 -1.33
N ILE A 64 1.67 -19.84 -0.07
CA ILE A 64 2.87 -19.18 0.45
C ILE A 64 3.81 -20.31 0.88
N GLU A 65 4.65 -20.79 -0.04
CA GLU A 65 5.51 -21.96 0.19
C GLU A 65 6.63 -21.69 1.21
N GLN A 66 7.11 -20.44 1.25
CA GLN A 66 8.21 -20.03 2.11
C GLN A 66 7.70 -19.00 3.12
N GLN A 67 8.06 -19.19 4.39
CA GLN A 67 7.70 -18.25 5.45
C GLN A 67 8.29 -16.86 5.15
N PRO A 68 7.47 -15.79 5.16
CA PRO A 68 7.95 -14.42 4.95
C PRO A 68 8.94 -14.00 6.03
N ILE A 69 9.87 -13.12 5.65
CA ILE A 69 10.76 -12.43 6.59
C ILE A 69 10.10 -11.11 6.94
N PHE A 70 10.00 -10.80 8.24
CA PHE A 70 9.47 -9.52 8.70
C PHE A 70 10.61 -8.63 9.18
N ILE A 71 10.71 -7.42 8.62
CA ILE A 71 11.66 -6.41 9.08
C ILE A 71 10.92 -5.43 9.99
N LEU A 72 11.18 -5.52 11.29
CA LEU A 72 10.61 -4.63 12.30
C LEU A 72 11.69 -3.71 12.87
N GLY A 73 11.33 -2.48 13.19
CA GLY A 73 12.25 -1.52 13.81
C GLY A 73 11.69 -0.11 13.82
N HIS A 74 12.31 0.75 14.64
CA HIS A 74 11.95 2.17 14.68
C HIS A 74 12.28 2.85 13.34
N TRP A 75 11.51 3.86 12.96
CA TRP A 75 11.82 4.66 11.78
C TRP A 75 13.25 5.23 11.86
N ARG A 76 13.93 5.29 10.72
CA ARG A 76 15.32 5.79 10.62
C ARG A 76 16.37 4.93 11.34
N SER A 77 16.09 3.66 11.63
CA SER A 77 17.06 2.68 12.17
C SER A 77 17.80 1.86 11.12
N GLY A 78 17.64 2.18 9.82
CA GLY A 78 18.30 1.44 8.73
C GLY A 78 17.50 0.25 8.18
N THR A 79 16.23 0.08 8.58
CA THR A 79 15.33 -0.98 8.07
C THR A 79 15.20 -0.95 6.54
N THR A 80 15.13 0.25 5.92
CA THR A 80 15.12 0.37 4.46
C THR A 80 16.37 -0.21 3.81
N LEU A 81 17.56 0.08 4.36
CA LEU A 81 18.82 -0.45 3.81
C LEU A 81 18.86 -1.98 3.95
N LEU A 82 18.45 -2.51 5.10
CA LEU A 82 18.35 -3.95 5.30
C LEU A 82 17.41 -4.61 4.29
N HIS A 83 16.24 -3.99 4.04
CA HIS A 83 15.28 -4.47 3.05
C HIS A 83 15.90 -4.48 1.64
N GLU A 84 16.55 -3.39 1.23
CA GLU A 84 17.26 -3.32 -0.06
C GLU A 84 18.35 -4.39 -0.20
N MET A 85 19.09 -4.70 0.87
CA MET A 85 20.11 -5.75 0.84
C MET A 85 19.52 -7.16 0.72
N LEU A 86 18.42 -7.44 1.42
CA LEU A 86 17.79 -8.78 1.40
C LEU A 86 17.20 -9.12 0.03
N VAL A 87 16.68 -8.13 -0.70
CA VAL A 87 16.06 -8.36 -2.02
C VAL A 87 17.07 -8.49 -3.16
N LEU A 88 18.37 -8.30 -2.89
CA LEU A 88 19.42 -8.62 -3.85
C LEU A 88 19.52 -10.13 -4.11
N ASP A 89 19.06 -10.95 -3.17
CA ASP A 89 18.94 -12.40 -3.35
C ASP A 89 17.73 -12.70 -4.25
N GLN A 90 17.98 -13.32 -5.41
CA GLN A 90 16.93 -13.65 -6.39
C GLN A 90 15.90 -14.68 -5.87
N ARG A 91 16.16 -15.33 -4.73
CA ARG A 91 15.19 -16.20 -4.05
C ARG A 91 14.13 -15.40 -3.28
N HIS A 92 14.36 -14.12 -3.06
CA HIS A 92 13.48 -13.21 -2.35
C HIS A 92 12.65 -12.38 -3.33
N THR A 93 11.48 -11.94 -2.84
CA THR A 93 10.65 -10.92 -3.46
C THR A 93 10.23 -9.93 -2.39
N CYS A 94 9.72 -8.77 -2.77
CA CYS A 94 9.29 -7.74 -1.84
C CYS A 94 8.06 -7.00 -2.35
N PRO A 95 7.34 -6.32 -1.45
CA PRO A 95 6.46 -5.23 -1.84
C PRO A 95 7.28 -4.12 -2.48
N ASP A 96 7.08 -3.91 -3.79
CA ASP A 96 7.63 -2.77 -4.51
C ASP A 96 6.73 -1.53 -4.38
N ASN A 97 7.28 -0.36 -4.69
CA ASN A 97 6.54 0.92 -4.67
C ASN A 97 5.20 0.85 -5.41
N TYR A 98 5.14 0.18 -6.56
CA TYR A 98 3.90 0.08 -7.31
C TYR A 98 2.86 -0.80 -6.62
N SER A 99 3.27 -1.92 -6.03
CA SER A 99 2.41 -2.81 -5.26
C SER A 99 1.87 -2.13 -4.01
N CYS A 100 2.65 -1.27 -3.35
CA CYS A 100 2.18 -0.49 -2.19
C CYS A 100 1.30 0.70 -2.59
N PHE A 101 1.56 1.29 -3.76
CA PHE A 101 0.75 2.38 -4.28
C PHE A 101 -0.58 1.88 -4.88
N ALA A 102 -0.61 0.72 -5.53
CA ALA A 102 -1.78 0.18 -6.23
C ALA A 102 -2.15 -1.24 -5.76
N PRO A 103 -2.28 -1.49 -4.45
CA PRO A 103 -2.31 -2.85 -3.88
C PRO A 103 -3.51 -3.67 -4.30
N ASN A 104 -4.61 -3.01 -4.68
CA ASN A 104 -5.84 -3.69 -5.05
C ASN A 104 -5.81 -4.25 -6.49
N HIS A 105 -4.86 -3.85 -7.34
CA HIS A 105 -4.87 -4.23 -8.75
C HIS A 105 -3.48 -4.41 -9.39
N PHE A 106 -2.40 -4.40 -8.60
CA PHE A 106 -1.04 -4.44 -9.13
C PHE A 106 -0.66 -5.78 -9.81
N VAL A 107 -1.34 -6.89 -9.47
CA VAL A 107 -1.12 -8.18 -10.15
C VAL A 107 -1.60 -8.10 -11.59
N LEU A 108 -2.74 -7.42 -11.81
CA LEU A 108 -3.29 -7.21 -13.14
C LEU A 108 -2.53 -6.14 -13.93
N THR A 109 -2.23 -4.99 -13.33
CA THR A 109 -1.74 -3.82 -14.07
C THR A 109 -0.24 -3.58 -13.97
N GLY A 110 0.48 -4.34 -13.13
CA GLY A 110 1.91 -4.12 -12.82
C GLY A 110 2.87 -4.25 -13.98
N GLY A 111 2.49 -4.90 -15.08
CA GLY A 111 3.32 -4.97 -16.29
C GLY A 111 3.21 -3.75 -17.22
N LEU A 112 2.13 -2.97 -17.11
CA LEU A 112 1.78 -1.91 -18.07
C LEU A 112 1.80 -0.52 -17.43
N PHE A 113 1.11 -0.35 -16.30
CA PHE A 113 0.86 0.97 -15.72
C PHE A 113 2.14 1.66 -15.23
N PRO A 114 3.08 0.99 -14.53
CA PRO A 114 4.35 1.61 -14.15
C PRO A 114 5.14 2.16 -15.35
N ARG A 115 5.03 1.49 -16.51
CA ARG A 115 5.70 1.91 -17.75
C ARG A 115 5.00 3.12 -18.37
N MET A 116 3.67 3.20 -18.32
CA MET A 116 2.92 4.35 -18.83
C MET A 116 3.02 5.58 -17.92
N LEU A 117 3.11 5.35 -16.61
CA LEU A 117 3.09 6.38 -15.57
C LEU A 117 4.51 6.71 -15.06
N TRP A 118 5.55 6.37 -15.81
CA TRP A 118 6.95 6.55 -15.42
C TRP A 118 7.29 8.00 -15.02
N PHE A 119 6.67 8.98 -15.68
CA PHE A 119 6.90 10.41 -15.46
C PHE A 119 6.27 10.96 -14.17
N LEU A 120 5.41 10.18 -13.49
CA LEU A 120 4.75 10.60 -12.24
C LEU A 120 5.63 10.40 -11.00
N MET A 121 6.72 9.65 -11.12
CA MET A 121 7.63 9.35 -10.02
C MET A 121 8.89 10.22 -10.09
N PRO A 122 9.31 10.85 -8.97
CA PRO A 122 10.64 11.43 -8.90
C PRO A 122 11.70 10.33 -8.88
N SER A 123 12.93 10.65 -9.31
CA SER A 123 14.05 9.69 -9.31
C SER A 123 14.63 9.42 -7.92
N HIS A 124 14.35 10.29 -6.95
CA HIS A 124 14.81 10.19 -5.57
C HIS A 124 13.68 10.57 -4.60
N ARG A 125 13.74 10.08 -3.36
CA ARG A 125 12.79 10.47 -2.31
C ARG A 125 13.05 11.92 -1.89
N PRO A 126 12.01 12.71 -1.57
CA PRO A 126 12.20 14.10 -1.15
C PRO A 126 12.76 14.23 0.27
N MET A 127 12.54 13.21 1.11
CA MET A 127 12.99 13.17 2.51
C MET A 127 14.40 12.60 2.70
N ASP A 128 14.87 11.76 1.78
CA ASP A 128 16.25 11.26 1.78
C ASP A 128 16.72 11.01 0.34
N ASN A 129 18.00 11.16 0.06
CA ASN A 129 18.54 11.08 -1.30
C ASN A 129 18.68 9.62 -1.81
N MET A 130 17.78 8.73 -1.39
CA MET A 130 17.72 7.34 -1.84
C MET A 130 16.97 7.27 -3.18
N LYS A 131 17.38 6.32 -4.02
CA LYS A 131 16.74 6.08 -5.33
C LYS A 131 15.28 5.70 -5.12
N LEU A 132 14.42 6.27 -5.95
CA LEU A 132 13.01 5.93 -5.99
C LEU A 132 12.66 5.39 -7.38
N GLY A 133 12.07 4.19 -7.43
CA GLY A 133 11.62 3.58 -8.66
C GLY A 133 10.39 2.72 -8.43
N TRP A 134 9.59 2.45 -9.45
CA TRP A 134 8.36 1.67 -9.30
C TRP A 134 8.60 0.25 -8.73
N TYR A 135 9.80 -0.30 -8.98
CA TYR A 135 10.19 -1.65 -8.61
C TYR A 135 11.20 -1.69 -7.44
N THR A 136 11.46 -0.57 -6.78
CA THR A 136 12.29 -0.57 -5.57
C THR A 136 11.45 -0.98 -4.36
N PRO A 137 12.03 -1.64 -3.34
CA PRO A 137 11.32 -2.06 -2.13
C PRO A 137 10.61 -0.90 -1.43
N GLN A 138 9.48 -1.20 -0.81
CA GLN A 138 8.65 -0.23 -0.09
C GLN A 138 8.02 -0.87 1.16
N GLU A 139 7.66 -0.04 2.14
CA GLU A 139 6.92 -0.44 3.33
C GLU A 139 5.52 -0.95 2.94
N ASP A 140 5.12 -2.09 3.49
CA ASP A 140 3.84 -2.76 3.29
C ASP A 140 2.67 -2.04 3.99
N GLU A 141 2.94 -1.30 5.07
CA GLU A 141 1.95 -0.49 5.80
C GLU A 141 1.19 0.46 4.88
N PHE A 142 1.90 1.02 3.90
CA PHE A 142 1.33 1.80 2.80
C PHE A 142 0.29 0.99 2.01
N ALA A 143 0.64 -0.22 1.56
CA ALA A 143 -0.28 -1.11 0.85
C ALA A 143 -1.54 -1.39 1.68
N LEU A 144 -1.37 -1.75 2.95
CA LEU A 144 -2.44 -2.07 3.87
C LEU A 144 -3.40 -0.88 4.08
N CYS A 145 -2.84 0.31 4.26
CA CYS A 145 -3.60 1.55 4.36
C CYS A 145 -4.42 1.81 3.08
N ASN A 146 -3.81 1.66 1.90
CA ASN A 146 -4.51 1.83 0.61
C ASN A 146 -5.56 0.75 0.33
N MET A 147 -5.40 -0.43 0.92
CA MET A 147 -6.40 -1.51 0.92
C MET A 147 -7.58 -1.25 1.87
N GLY A 148 -7.54 -0.16 2.64
CA GLY A 148 -8.60 0.28 3.55
C GLY A 148 -8.55 -0.32 4.94
N LEU A 149 -7.42 -0.92 5.34
CA LEU A 149 -7.18 -1.27 6.74
C LEU A 149 -6.91 0.00 7.56
N PRO A 150 -7.30 0.03 8.84
CA PRO A 150 -6.87 1.10 9.74
C PRO A 150 -5.35 1.09 9.85
N SER A 151 -4.78 2.30 9.92
CA SER A 151 -3.35 2.52 9.89
C SER A 151 -3.01 3.81 10.65
N PRO A 152 -1.89 3.85 11.40
CA PRO A 152 -1.39 5.09 12.00
C PRO A 152 -1.07 6.16 10.95
N TYR A 153 -0.76 5.77 9.70
CA TYR A 153 -0.42 6.70 8.62
C TYR A 153 -1.60 7.60 8.24
N LEU A 154 -2.85 7.20 8.53
CA LEU A 154 -4.04 8.02 8.26
C LEU A 154 -4.02 9.38 8.98
N THR A 155 -3.30 9.47 10.11
CA THR A 155 -3.04 10.75 10.81
C THR A 155 -2.43 11.81 9.89
N ILE A 156 -1.58 11.40 8.93
CA ILE A 156 -0.90 12.30 7.98
C ILE A 156 -1.91 12.92 6.99
N ALA A 157 -3.02 12.24 6.69
CA ALA A 157 -4.04 12.75 5.77
C ALA A 157 -4.82 13.93 6.37
N PHE A 158 -5.07 13.90 7.68
CA PHE A 158 -5.81 14.92 8.43
C PHE A 158 -5.03 15.36 9.68
N PRO A 159 -3.93 16.12 9.52
CA PRO A 159 -3.01 16.44 10.62
C PRO A 159 -3.61 17.35 11.71
N ASN A 160 -4.78 17.96 11.46
CA ASN A 160 -5.51 18.77 12.44
C ASN A 160 -6.41 17.92 13.36
N ARG A 161 -6.41 16.60 13.21
CA ARG A 161 -7.13 15.65 14.07
C ARG A 161 -6.15 15.02 15.06
N PRO A 162 -6.65 14.49 16.20
CA PRO A 162 -5.84 13.63 17.06
C PRO A 162 -5.25 12.45 16.27
N PRO A 163 -4.15 11.84 16.76
CA PRO A 163 -3.61 10.61 16.19
C PRO A 163 -4.69 9.57 15.93
N GLN A 164 -4.63 8.93 14.77
CA GLN A 164 -5.64 7.96 14.30
C GLN A 164 -5.04 6.55 14.32
N ASN A 165 -5.80 5.58 14.84
CA ASN A 165 -5.47 4.14 14.80
C ASN A 165 -4.10 3.78 15.43
N GLU A 166 -3.72 4.41 16.54
CA GLU A 166 -2.43 4.13 17.20
C GLU A 166 -2.26 2.66 17.61
N ALA A 167 -3.35 1.98 17.99
CA ALA A 167 -3.35 0.55 18.32
C ALA A 167 -2.90 -0.36 17.15
N TYR A 168 -2.82 0.17 15.92
CA TYR A 168 -2.35 -0.56 14.76
C TYR A 168 -0.83 -0.52 14.57
N PHE A 169 -0.06 0.15 15.45
CA PHE A 169 1.40 0.08 15.45
C PHE A 169 1.94 -1.30 15.88
N ASP A 170 1.36 -1.90 16.92
CA ASP A 170 1.79 -3.17 17.50
C ASP A 170 0.74 -4.29 17.37
N LEU A 171 -0.53 -3.93 17.12
CA LEU A 171 -1.67 -4.84 17.04
C LEU A 171 -1.96 -5.61 18.34
N GLU A 172 -1.35 -5.23 19.48
CA GLU A 172 -1.49 -5.95 20.75
C GLU A 172 -2.84 -5.68 21.41
N SER A 173 -3.36 -4.45 21.24
CA SER A 173 -4.55 -3.95 21.92
C SER A 173 -5.81 -3.94 21.05
N ILE A 174 -5.73 -4.41 19.80
CA ILE A 174 -6.90 -4.41 18.90
C ILE A 174 -7.85 -5.59 19.17
N PRO A 175 -9.17 -5.43 18.97
CA PRO A 175 -10.12 -6.52 19.16
C PRO A 175 -9.81 -7.75 18.30
N PRO A 176 -10.08 -8.99 18.78
CA PRO A 176 -9.78 -10.22 18.04
C PRO A 176 -10.37 -10.27 16.62
N ALA A 177 -11.57 -9.72 16.43
CA ALA A 177 -12.21 -9.65 15.11
C ALA A 177 -11.46 -8.70 14.15
N GLU A 178 -10.91 -7.60 14.67
CA GLU A 178 -10.11 -6.66 13.88
C GLU A 178 -8.76 -7.26 13.53
N LEU A 179 -8.11 -7.95 14.46
CA LEU A 179 -6.88 -8.69 14.22
C LEU A 179 -7.06 -9.78 13.15
N ALA A 180 -8.17 -10.53 13.21
CA ALA A 180 -8.48 -11.54 12.20
C ALA A 180 -8.63 -10.93 10.81
N ARG A 181 -9.36 -9.81 10.69
CA ARG A 181 -9.50 -9.05 9.43
C ARG A 181 -8.17 -8.51 8.94
N TRP A 182 -7.33 -7.99 9.83
CA TRP A 182 -6.00 -7.50 9.47
C TRP A 182 -5.15 -8.64 8.91
N LYS A 183 -5.09 -9.79 9.60
CA LYS A 183 -4.36 -10.99 9.15
C LYS A 183 -4.86 -11.52 7.81
N GLU A 184 -6.18 -11.54 7.60
CA GLU A 184 -6.78 -11.95 6.33
C GLU A 184 -6.31 -11.05 5.18
N ARG A 185 -6.37 -9.73 5.36
CA ARG A 185 -6.01 -8.76 4.33
C ARG A 185 -4.51 -8.70 4.09
N PHE A 186 -3.70 -8.83 5.13
CA PHE A 186 -2.25 -8.97 5.00
C PHE A 186 -1.89 -10.25 4.24
N THR A 187 -2.47 -11.39 4.62
CA THR A 187 -2.26 -12.67 3.91
C THR A 187 -2.67 -12.58 2.44
N TRP A 188 -3.78 -11.89 2.14
CA TRP A 188 -4.19 -11.61 0.77
C TRP A 188 -3.13 -10.83 0.00
N PHE A 189 -2.57 -9.77 0.60
CA PHE A 189 -1.51 -8.98 -0.02
C PHE A 189 -0.25 -9.81 -0.30
N ILE A 190 0.18 -10.64 0.66
CA ILE A 190 1.29 -11.57 0.48
C ILE A 190 1.01 -12.56 -0.67
N LYS A 191 -0.20 -13.13 -0.75
CA LYS A 191 -0.59 -13.99 -1.87
C LYS A 191 -0.55 -13.26 -3.22
N CYS A 192 -0.96 -12.00 -3.28
CA CYS A 192 -0.83 -11.18 -4.49
C CYS A 192 0.63 -11.00 -4.91
N LEU A 193 1.54 -10.74 -3.97
CA LEU A 193 2.97 -10.62 -4.23
C LEU A 193 3.53 -11.94 -4.77
N THR A 194 3.29 -13.05 -4.07
CA THR A 194 3.73 -14.40 -4.48
C THR A 194 3.15 -14.80 -5.84
N ALA A 195 1.90 -14.45 -6.13
CA ALA A 195 1.26 -14.76 -7.41
C ALA A 195 1.89 -14.00 -8.59
N LYS A 196 2.44 -12.81 -8.35
CA LYS A 196 3.10 -11.97 -9.35
C LYS A 196 4.57 -12.34 -9.51
N HIS A 197 5.28 -12.51 -8.40
CA HIS A 197 6.70 -12.86 -8.34
C HIS A 197 6.91 -13.95 -7.28
N PRO A 198 7.04 -15.22 -7.69
CA PRO A 198 7.33 -16.31 -6.76
C PRO A 198 8.68 -16.10 -6.07
N GLY A 199 8.72 -16.31 -4.75
CA GLY A 199 9.90 -16.12 -3.92
C GLY A 199 9.51 -15.94 -2.45
N ARG A 200 10.50 -15.94 -1.55
CA ARG A 200 10.27 -15.57 -0.16
C ARG A 200 9.94 -14.10 -0.08
N VAL A 201 8.79 -13.74 0.45
CA VAL A 201 8.47 -12.32 0.66
C VAL A 201 9.30 -11.80 1.83
N VAL A 202 9.95 -10.66 1.62
CA VAL A 202 10.66 -9.85 2.62
C VAL A 202 9.90 -8.55 2.83
#